data_AF-A0A314XUA8-F1
#
_entry.id   AF-A0A314XUA8-F1
#
_cell.length_a   1.000
_cell.length_b   1.000
_cell.length_c   1.000
_cell.angle_alpha   90.00
_cell.angle_beta   90.00
_cell.angle_gamma   90.00
#
_symmetry.space_group_name_H-M   'P 1'
#
loop_
_entity.id
_entity.type
_entity.pdbx_description
1 polymer ?
#
loop_
_entity_poly.entity_id
_entity_poly.type
_entity_poly.pdbx_seq_one_letter_code
_entity_poly.pdbx_strand_id
1 'polypeptide(L)'
;MSDVDEIPSRHTINLLRWCDEVPEILHLRLKNYLYSFEFLVDNNSWRASVHRYREGKTTYAHYRQTDDILADAGWHCSFCFRYISEFIFKMKAYSHYDRVRFSNYLNPKRVQKVICKGSDLFDMLPEEYTFKEIIGKMGPVPHSFSAVHLPSHLFENAERYKFLLPGNCERESG
;
A
#
# COMPACT_ATOMS: atom_id res chain seq x y z
N MET A 1 -12.59 2.64 -8.52
CA MET A 1 -11.53 3.63 -8.78
C MET A 1 -10.48 3.46 -7.71
N SER A 2 -9.30 3.00 -8.10
CA SER A 2 -8.20 2.70 -7.19
C SER A 2 -6.89 2.70 -7.97
N ASP A 3 -5.78 2.83 -7.26
CA ASP A 3 -4.47 2.57 -7.84
C ASP A 3 -4.23 1.06 -8.01
N VAL A 4 -3.19 0.70 -8.78
CA VAL A 4 -2.89 -0.71 -9.09
C VAL A 4 -2.46 -1.50 -7.85
N ASP A 5 -1.86 -0.83 -6.87
CA ASP A 5 -1.42 -1.38 -5.59
C ASP A 5 -2.53 -1.41 -4.52
N GLU A 6 -3.76 -1.03 -4.86
CA GLU A 6 -4.95 -1.09 -4.00
C GLU A 6 -5.88 -2.24 -4.44
N ILE A 7 -5.69 -3.41 -3.84
CA ILE A 7 -6.34 -4.65 -4.28
C ILE A 7 -7.46 -5.03 -3.29
N PRO A 8 -8.74 -5.04 -3.72
CA PRO A 8 -9.83 -5.57 -2.92
C PRO A 8 -9.69 -7.08 -2.74
N SER A 9 -10.07 -7.56 -1.55
CA SER A 9 -10.02 -8.98 -1.23
C SER A 9 -11.11 -9.78 -1.93
N ARG A 10 -10.90 -11.10 -2.03
CA ARG A 10 -11.91 -12.02 -2.58
C ARG A 10 -13.23 -11.94 -1.81
N HIS A 11 -13.19 -11.86 -0.47
CA HIS A 11 -14.41 -11.78 0.34
C HIS A 11 -15.17 -10.47 0.10
N THR A 12 -14.48 -9.35 -0.07
CA THR A 12 -15.08 -8.06 -0.42
C THR A 12 -15.76 -8.12 -1.78
N ILE A 13 -15.07 -8.65 -2.79
CA ILE A 13 -15.68 -8.79 -4.12
C ILE A 13 -16.89 -9.70 -4.08
N ASN A 14 -16.83 -10.81 -3.34
CA ASN A 14 -17.98 -11.69 -3.18
C ASN A 14 -19.14 -10.94 -2.50
N LEU A 15 -18.90 -10.27 -1.38
CA LEU A 15 -19.93 -9.50 -0.67
C LEU A 15 -20.63 -8.50 -1.61
N LEU A 16 -19.86 -7.70 -2.34
CA LEU A 16 -20.40 -6.69 -3.26
C LEU A 16 -21.18 -7.29 -4.44
N ARG A 17 -20.89 -8.54 -4.82
CA ARG A 17 -21.66 -9.26 -5.86
C ARG A 17 -22.99 -9.80 -5.37
N TRP A 18 -23.12 -10.06 -4.06
CA TRP A 18 -24.33 -10.64 -3.47
C TRP A 18 -25.30 -9.60 -2.90
N CYS A 19 -24.87 -8.34 -2.75
CA CYS A 19 -25.70 -7.25 -2.25
C CYS A 19 -26.36 -6.49 -3.40
N ASP A 20 -27.69 -6.35 -3.38
CA ASP A 20 -28.45 -5.60 -4.39
C ASP A 20 -28.43 -4.08 -4.13
N GLU A 21 -28.35 -3.66 -2.86
CA GLU A 21 -28.43 -2.25 -2.44
C GLU A 21 -27.08 -1.70 -1.97
N VAL A 22 -26.05 -1.83 -2.79
CA VAL A 22 -24.76 -1.14 -2.54
C VAL A 22 -24.93 0.37 -2.77
N PRO A 23 -24.31 1.23 -1.93
CA PRO A 23 -24.26 2.68 -2.17
C PRO A 23 -23.75 3.03 -3.57
N GLU A 24 -24.09 4.23 -4.07
CA GLU A 24 -23.64 4.68 -5.39
C GLU A 24 -22.11 4.77 -5.48
N ILE A 25 -21.48 5.24 -4.40
CA ILE A 25 -20.04 5.24 -4.19
C ILE A 25 -19.82 4.61 -2.82
N LEU A 26 -18.87 3.68 -2.72
CA LEU A 26 -18.48 3.03 -1.48
C LEU A 26 -16.95 3.01 -1.39
N HIS A 27 -16.39 3.67 -0.39
CA HIS A 27 -14.95 3.61 -0.12
C HIS A 27 -14.58 2.24 0.47
N LEU A 28 -13.37 1.78 0.17
CA LEU A 28 -12.81 0.53 0.64
C LEU A 28 -11.67 0.85 1.59
N ARG A 29 -11.82 0.46 2.86
CA ARG A 29 -10.74 0.58 3.83
C ARG A 29 -9.84 -0.65 3.78
N LEU A 30 -8.67 -0.46 3.17
CA LEU A 30 -7.63 -1.45 2.94
C LEU A 30 -6.58 -1.41 4.06
N LYS A 31 -5.99 -2.57 4.34
CA LYS A 31 -4.80 -2.68 5.20
C LYS A 31 -3.61 -2.08 4.47
N ASN A 32 -2.92 -1.13 5.10
CA ASN A 32 -1.86 -0.35 4.48
C ASN A 32 -0.48 -0.95 4.81
N TYR A 33 0.21 -1.43 3.77
CA TYR A 33 1.53 -2.04 3.86
C TYR A 33 2.57 -1.23 3.12
N LEU A 34 3.82 -1.36 3.57
CA LEU A 34 4.97 -0.70 3.00
C LEU A 34 6.04 -1.75 2.64
N TYR A 35 6.60 -1.72 1.43
CA TYR A 35 7.70 -2.58 0.95
C TYR A 35 7.39 -4.10 0.81
N SER A 36 6.60 -4.69 1.70
CA SER A 36 6.14 -6.07 1.72
C SER A 36 4.99 -6.23 2.73
N PHE A 37 4.41 -7.43 2.84
CA PHE A 37 3.41 -7.74 3.88
C PHE A 37 4.00 -7.87 5.29
N GLU A 38 5.30 -7.63 5.44
CA GLU A 38 5.99 -7.59 6.73
C GLU A 38 5.72 -6.28 7.49
N PHE A 39 5.53 -5.18 6.77
CA PHE A 39 5.45 -3.84 7.37
C PHE A 39 4.03 -3.28 7.25
N LEU A 40 3.17 -3.67 8.18
CA LEU A 40 1.83 -3.10 8.30
C LEU A 40 1.92 -1.72 8.97
N VAL A 41 1.58 -0.67 8.23
CA VAL A 41 1.61 0.72 8.70
C VAL A 41 0.38 1.03 9.53
N ASP A 42 -0.81 0.80 8.96
CA ASP A 42 -2.11 1.02 9.60
C ASP A 42 -3.25 0.36 8.81
N ASN A 43 -4.50 0.61 9.21
CA ASN A 43 -5.70 0.17 8.51
C ASN A 43 -6.48 1.37 7.93
N ASN A 44 -5.80 2.44 7.56
CA ASN A 44 -6.41 3.72 7.19
C ASN A 44 -6.26 4.07 5.70
N SER A 45 -5.91 3.11 4.84
CA SER A 45 -5.97 3.34 3.39
C SER A 45 -7.42 3.24 2.91
N TRP A 46 -8.08 4.38 2.63
CA TRP A 46 -9.52 4.42 2.33
C TRP A 46 -9.87 5.00 0.96
N ARG A 47 -8.90 5.49 0.18
CA ARG A 47 -9.17 6.26 -1.06
C ARG A 47 -9.72 5.40 -2.20
N ALA A 48 -9.37 4.11 -2.22
CA ALA A 48 -9.97 3.14 -3.13
C ALA A 48 -11.49 3.10 -2.96
N SER A 49 -12.23 3.12 -4.07
CA SER A 49 -13.70 3.11 -4.03
C SER A 49 -14.32 2.24 -5.11
N VAL A 50 -15.48 1.65 -4.80
CA VAL A 50 -16.34 0.98 -5.77
C VAL A 50 -17.48 1.92 -6.13
N HIS A 51 -17.81 1.95 -7.41
CA HIS A 51 -18.83 2.83 -7.97
C HIS A 51 -19.86 1.98 -8.67
N ARG A 52 -21.14 2.32 -8.47
CA ARG A 52 -22.20 1.87 -9.36
C ARG A 52 -22.04 2.63 -10.66
N TYR A 53 -21.59 1.91 -11.69
CA TYR A 53 -21.29 2.54 -12.97
C TYR A 53 -22.54 3.20 -13.57
N ARG A 54 -22.43 4.48 -13.89
CA ARG A 54 -23.41 5.28 -14.61
C ARG A 54 -22.70 5.95 -15.78
N GLU A 55 -23.11 5.58 -16.99
CA GLU A 55 -22.57 6.15 -18.21
C GLU A 55 -22.63 7.68 -18.20
N GLY A 56 -21.53 8.33 -18.60
CA GLY A 56 -21.41 9.79 -18.62
C GLY A 56 -21.33 10.50 -17.25
N LYS A 57 -21.52 9.78 -16.13
CA LYS A 57 -21.45 10.35 -14.77
C LYS A 57 -20.28 9.82 -13.96
N THR A 58 -19.98 8.54 -14.06
CA THR A 58 -18.88 7.93 -13.29
C THR A 58 -17.54 8.41 -13.85
N THR A 59 -16.81 9.17 -13.05
CA THR A 59 -15.47 9.69 -13.35
C THR A 59 -14.45 9.21 -12.33
N TYR A 60 -13.18 9.22 -12.73
CA TYR A 60 -12.09 8.92 -11.81
C TYR A 60 -11.92 10.06 -10.80
N ALA A 61 -11.78 9.70 -9.52
CA ALA A 61 -11.48 10.62 -8.44
C ALA A 61 -10.61 9.89 -7.41
N HIS A 62 -9.66 10.62 -6.81
CA HIS A 62 -8.74 10.12 -5.79
C HIS A 62 -8.80 11.02 -4.54
N TYR A 63 -10.02 11.23 -4.03
CA TYR A 63 -10.32 12.00 -2.82
C TYR A 63 -11.65 11.51 -2.20
N ARG A 64 -12.00 12.00 -1.01
CA ARG A 64 -13.26 11.59 -0.32
C ARG A 64 -14.48 12.08 -1.09
N GLN A 65 -15.30 11.14 -1.54
CA GLN A 65 -16.58 11.41 -2.24
C GLN A 65 -17.83 11.06 -1.43
N THR A 66 -17.71 10.25 -0.38
CA THR A 66 -18.81 9.81 0.50
C THR A 66 -18.24 9.49 1.88
N ASP A 67 -19.12 9.27 2.84
CA ASP A 67 -18.81 8.85 4.20
C ASP A 67 -18.95 7.33 4.39
N ASP A 68 -19.56 6.65 3.42
CA ASP A 68 -19.72 5.20 3.41
C ASP A 68 -18.39 4.51 3.12
N ILE A 69 -17.93 3.72 4.09
CA ILE A 69 -16.65 3.01 4.04
C ILE A 69 -16.86 1.55 4.45
N LEU A 70 -16.49 0.63 3.56
CA LEU A 70 -16.42 -0.80 3.86
C LEU A 70 -15.09 -1.13 4.54
N ALA A 71 -15.16 -1.61 5.78
CA ALA A 71 -14.00 -2.05 6.56
C ALA A 71 -13.42 -3.39 6.07
N ASP A 72 -12.12 -3.61 6.31
CA ASP A 72 -11.41 -4.85 6.00
C ASP A 72 -11.59 -5.31 4.54
N ALA A 73 -11.47 -4.33 3.64
CA ALA A 73 -11.87 -4.50 2.25
C ALA A 73 -10.78 -5.11 1.35
N GLY A 74 -9.53 -5.20 1.83
CA GLY A 74 -8.39 -5.69 1.05
C GLY A 74 -7.06 -5.10 1.51
N TRP A 75 -6.14 -4.91 0.57
CA TRP A 75 -4.75 -4.53 0.83
C TRP A 75 -4.32 -3.37 -0.07
N HIS A 76 -3.59 -2.43 0.52
CA HIS A 76 -2.83 -1.40 -0.19
C HIS A 76 -1.35 -1.63 0.13
N CYS A 77 -0.49 -1.76 -0.89
CA CYS A 77 0.92 -2.08 -0.69
C CYS A 77 1.83 -1.09 -1.42
N SER A 78 2.26 -0.05 -0.71
CA SER A 78 3.14 0.97 -1.25
C SER A 78 4.58 0.49 -1.38
N PHE A 79 5.20 0.72 -2.53
CA PHE A 79 6.59 0.34 -2.82
C PHE A 79 6.86 -1.17 -2.71
N CYS A 80 5.87 -2.01 -3.00
CA CYS A 80 5.99 -3.47 -2.91
C CYS A 80 6.53 -4.09 -4.20
N PHE A 81 7.77 -3.73 -4.54
CA PHE A 81 8.43 -4.11 -5.79
C PHE A 81 9.42 -5.25 -5.63
N ARG A 82 9.73 -5.94 -6.74
CA ARG A 82 10.72 -7.03 -6.75
C ARG A 82 12.13 -6.50 -6.92
N TYR A 83 12.31 -5.46 -7.74
CA TYR A 83 13.63 -4.94 -8.12
C TYR A 83 13.92 -3.60 -7.44
N ILE A 84 15.16 -3.38 -6.98
CA ILE A 84 15.60 -2.08 -6.42
C ILE A 84 15.46 -0.95 -7.45
N SER A 85 15.66 -1.24 -8.74
CA SER A 85 15.46 -0.27 -9.81
C SER A 85 14.03 0.30 -9.85
N GLU A 86 13.00 -0.49 -9.51
CA GLU A 86 11.61 -0.04 -9.44
C GLU A 86 11.37 0.94 -8.28
N PHE A 87 12.02 0.71 -7.13
CA PHE A 87 11.99 1.67 -6.02
C PHE A 87 12.60 3.01 -6.44
N ILE A 88 13.80 2.97 -7.02
CA ILE A 88 14.52 4.16 -7.48
C ILE A 88 13.70 4.88 -8.56
N PHE A 89 13.08 4.13 -9.47
CA PHE A 89 12.20 4.68 -10.49
C PHE A 89 11.00 5.40 -9.86
N LYS A 90 10.26 4.75 -8.94
CA LYS A 90 9.12 5.38 -8.25
C LYS A 90 9.54 6.59 -7.43
N MET A 91 10.71 6.57 -6.78
CA MET A 91 11.26 7.72 -6.05
C MET A 91 11.56 8.92 -6.97
N LYS A 92 12.00 8.67 -8.20
CA LYS A 92 12.24 9.73 -9.21
C LYS A 92 10.97 10.17 -9.95
N ALA A 93 9.87 9.44 -9.79
CA ALA A 93 8.64 9.71 -10.51
C ALA A 93 7.86 10.88 -9.88
N TYR A 94 6.96 11.43 -10.69
CA TYR A 94 6.21 12.68 -10.50
C TYR A 94 5.89 13.07 -9.04
N SER A 95 5.17 12.21 -8.30
CA SER A 95 4.66 12.52 -6.95
C SER A 95 5.70 12.48 -5.83
N HIS A 96 6.92 12.02 -6.13
CA HIS A 96 7.98 11.84 -5.13
C HIS A 96 9.30 12.51 -5.51
N TYR A 97 9.41 13.04 -6.73
CA TYR A 97 10.64 13.63 -7.24
C TYR A 97 11.18 14.74 -6.32
N ASP A 98 10.30 15.57 -5.79
CA ASP A 98 10.60 16.66 -4.86
C ASP A 98 11.11 16.18 -3.48
N ARG A 99 10.83 14.92 -3.11
CA ARG A 99 11.27 14.30 -1.86
C ARG A 99 12.71 13.79 -1.94
N VAL A 100 13.26 13.61 -3.15
CA VAL A 100 14.66 13.18 -3.36
C VAL A 100 15.60 14.38 -3.21
N ARG A 101 15.86 14.77 -1.97
CA ARG A 101 16.72 15.93 -1.65
C ARG A 101 18.21 15.69 -1.90
N PHE A 102 18.65 14.44 -1.77
CA PHE A 102 20.05 14.07 -1.86
C PHE A 102 20.23 12.86 -2.79
N SER A 103 21.28 12.87 -3.61
CA SER A 103 21.54 11.79 -4.57
C SER A 103 21.81 10.44 -3.91
N ASN A 104 22.31 10.43 -2.66
CA ASN A 104 22.53 9.22 -1.88
C ASN A 104 21.23 8.47 -1.54
N TYR A 105 20.06 9.13 -1.55
CA TYR A 105 18.76 8.47 -1.34
C TYR A 105 18.49 7.41 -2.40
N LEU A 106 19.03 7.63 -3.61
CA LEU A 106 18.89 6.76 -4.76
C LEU A 106 19.98 5.67 -4.82
N ASN A 107 20.88 5.60 -3.83
CA ASN A 107 21.92 4.57 -3.79
C ASN A 107 21.25 3.19 -3.56
N PRO A 108 21.41 2.20 -4.46
CA PRO A 108 20.74 0.90 -4.34
C PRO A 108 21.00 0.18 -3.01
N LYS A 109 22.23 0.25 -2.49
CA LYS A 109 22.58 -0.38 -1.20
C LYS A 109 21.90 0.32 -0.03
N ARG A 110 21.76 1.65 -0.09
CA ARG A 110 20.99 2.40 0.92
C ARG A 110 19.52 2.02 0.85
N VAL A 111 18.93 2.02 -0.35
CA VAL A 111 17.52 1.66 -0.56
C VAL A 111 17.24 0.28 0.02
N GLN A 112 18.04 -0.74 -0.34
CA GLN A 112 17.92 -2.10 0.20
C GLN A 112 17.96 -2.12 1.74
N LYS A 113 18.91 -1.41 2.35
CA LYS A 113 19.03 -1.34 3.81
C LYS A 113 17.82 -0.66 4.47
N VAL A 114 17.31 0.41 3.87
CA VAL A 114 16.18 1.17 4.40
C VAL A 114 14.88 0.37 4.34
N ILE A 115 14.60 -0.28 3.19
CA ILE A 115 13.39 -1.09 3.03
C ILE A 115 13.40 -2.32 3.94
N CYS A 116 14.57 -2.96 4.11
CA CYS A 116 14.72 -4.08 5.04
C CYS A 116 14.52 -3.68 6.51
N LYS A 117 14.77 -2.41 6.85
CA LYS A 117 14.54 -1.89 8.19
C LYS A 117 13.09 -1.42 8.41
N GLY A 118 12.30 -1.29 7.34
CA GLY A 118 10.97 -0.66 7.41
C GLY A 118 11.04 0.86 7.66
N SER A 119 12.18 1.51 7.37
CA SER A 119 12.36 2.95 7.57
C SER A 119 11.93 3.77 6.35
N ASP A 120 11.70 5.07 6.51
CA ASP A 120 11.31 5.96 5.41
C ASP A 120 12.44 6.15 4.37
N LEU A 121 12.11 6.03 3.08
CA LEU A 121 13.08 6.16 1.99
C LEU A 121 13.67 7.57 1.85
N PHE A 122 12.92 8.58 2.29
CA PHE A 122 13.21 10.00 2.13
C PHE A 122 13.72 10.67 3.42
N ASP A 123 13.84 9.92 4.51
CA ASP A 123 14.16 10.39 5.87
C ASP A 123 13.20 11.52 6.34
N MET A 124 11.91 11.40 6.02
CA MET A 124 10.87 12.36 6.40
C MET A 124 10.11 11.92 7.65
N LEU A 125 9.40 12.88 8.26
CA LEU A 125 8.45 12.60 9.34
C LEU A 125 7.14 12.01 8.76
N PRO A 126 6.38 11.24 9.57
CA PRO A 126 5.07 10.75 9.17
C PRO A 126 4.11 11.88 8.76
N GLU A 127 3.40 11.70 7.65
CA GLU A 127 2.40 12.64 7.13
C GLU A 127 1.05 12.49 7.85
N GLU A 128 1.00 12.90 9.13
CA GLU A 128 -0.19 12.76 9.98
C GLU A 128 -0.73 14.10 10.49
N TYR A 129 -2.00 14.13 10.90
CA TYR A 129 -2.70 15.36 11.30
C TYR A 129 -2.68 15.64 12.80
N THR A 130 -2.30 14.65 13.62
CA THR A 130 -2.26 14.81 15.08
C THR A 130 -0.89 14.45 15.65
N PHE A 131 -0.44 15.15 16.69
CA PHE A 131 0.84 14.85 17.35
C PHE A 131 0.91 13.42 17.87
N LYS A 132 -0.22 12.87 18.33
CA LYS A 132 -0.31 11.48 18.79
C LYS A 132 0.04 10.50 17.66
N GLU A 133 -0.50 10.71 16.46
CA GLU A 133 -0.24 9.87 15.30
C GLU A 133 1.18 10.08 14.77
N ILE A 134 1.66 11.33 14.70
CA ILE A 134 3.05 11.64 14.31
C ILE A 134 4.03 10.88 15.21
N ILE A 135 3.87 11.00 16.54
CA ILE A 135 4.75 10.35 17.52
C ILE A 135 4.57 8.82 17.44
N GLY A 136 3.35 8.34 17.32
CA GLY A 136 3.05 6.90 17.26
C GLY A 136 3.59 6.19 16.01
N LYS A 137 3.72 6.92 14.90
CA LYS A 137 4.28 6.42 13.63
C LYS A 137 5.73 6.83 13.40
N MET A 138 6.36 7.49 14.37
CA MET A 138 7.74 7.94 14.23
C MET A 138 8.71 6.75 14.30
N GLY A 139 9.66 6.72 13.38
CA GLY A 139 10.65 5.64 13.29
C GLY A 139 10.25 4.55 12.28
N PRO A 140 10.94 3.40 12.31
CA PRO A 140 10.67 2.32 11.38
C PRO A 140 9.34 1.61 11.68
N VAL A 141 8.65 1.20 10.62
CA VAL A 141 7.46 0.34 10.74
C VAL A 141 7.89 -1.00 11.36
N PRO A 142 7.19 -1.49 12.39
CA PRO A 142 7.57 -2.73 13.05
C PRO A 142 7.39 -3.93 12.12
N HIS A 143 8.29 -4.89 12.26
CA HIS A 143 8.22 -6.16 11.55
C HIS A 143 7.05 -7.00 12.06
N SER A 144 6.25 -7.54 11.14
CA SER A 144 5.18 -8.49 11.41
C SER A 144 5.43 -9.79 10.64
N PHE A 145 5.46 -10.91 11.36
CA PHE A 145 5.54 -12.25 10.77
C PHE A 145 4.16 -12.89 10.58
N SER A 146 3.09 -12.10 10.71
CA SER A 146 1.73 -12.59 10.53
C SER A 146 1.41 -12.77 9.04
N ALA A 147 0.99 -13.98 8.69
CA ALA A 147 0.47 -14.33 7.38
C ALA A 147 -1.08 -14.26 7.31
N VAL A 148 -1.73 -13.84 8.41
CA VAL A 148 -3.18 -13.89 8.54
C VAL A 148 -3.83 -12.84 7.65
N HIS A 149 -4.85 -13.26 6.89
CA HIS A 149 -5.54 -12.42 5.90
C HIS A 149 -4.63 -11.86 4.80
N LEU A 150 -3.57 -12.55 4.40
CA LEU A 150 -2.87 -12.24 3.16
C LEU A 150 -3.50 -12.99 1.97
N PRO A 151 -3.32 -12.50 0.72
CA PRO A 151 -3.83 -13.20 -0.46
C PRO A 151 -3.31 -14.65 -0.55
N SER A 152 -4.21 -15.63 -0.71
CA SER A 152 -3.83 -17.06 -0.80
C SER A 152 -2.83 -17.34 -1.92
N HIS A 153 -2.96 -16.59 -3.03
CA HIS A 153 -2.12 -16.68 -4.20
C HIS A 153 -0.62 -16.47 -3.90
N LEU A 154 -0.29 -15.68 -2.86
CA LEU A 154 1.10 -15.50 -2.42
C LEU A 154 1.69 -16.78 -1.87
N PHE A 155 0.91 -17.55 -1.11
CA PHE A 155 1.35 -18.81 -0.51
C PHE A 155 1.42 -19.92 -1.56
N GLU A 156 0.45 -19.97 -2.46
CA GLU A 156 0.44 -20.90 -3.60
C GLU A 156 1.65 -20.69 -4.53
N ASN A 157 2.21 -19.48 -4.56
CA ASN A 157 3.32 -19.08 -5.42
C ASN A 157 4.49 -18.47 -4.62
N ALA A 158 4.75 -19.03 -3.43
CA ALA A 158 5.67 -18.44 -2.44
C ALA A 158 7.06 -18.14 -3.01
N GLU A 159 7.65 -19.04 -3.80
CA GLU A 159 8.97 -18.81 -4.40
C GLU A 159 9.01 -17.58 -5.31
N ARG A 160 7.95 -17.38 -6.09
CA ARG A 160 7.82 -16.23 -6.99
C ARG A 160 7.62 -14.94 -6.21
N TYR A 161 6.80 -14.96 -5.16
CA TYR A 161 6.42 -13.77 -4.40
C TYR A 161 7.13 -13.65 -3.05
N LYS A 162 8.23 -14.38 -2.84
CA LYS A 162 8.94 -14.42 -1.56
C LYS A 162 9.29 -13.03 -1.06
N PHE A 163 9.67 -12.11 -1.95
CA PHE A 163 10.01 -10.73 -1.62
C PHE A 163 8.87 -9.96 -0.92
N LEU A 164 7.61 -10.37 -1.11
CA LEU A 164 6.45 -9.80 -0.42
C LEU A 164 6.15 -10.45 0.93
N LEU A 165 6.72 -11.62 1.22
CA LEU A 165 6.47 -12.37 2.45
C LEU A 165 7.44 -11.94 3.57
N PRO A 166 7.02 -12.03 4.85
CA PRO A 166 7.87 -11.70 5.99
C PRO A 166 9.21 -12.44 5.99
N GLY A 167 10.28 -11.74 6.37
CA GLY A 167 11.64 -12.28 6.47
C GLY A 167 12.42 -12.34 5.15
N ASN A 168 11.84 -11.86 4.04
CA ASN A 168 12.42 -11.91 2.71
C ASN A 168 12.57 -10.49 2.12
N CYS A 169 13.25 -9.60 2.84
CA CYS A 169 13.34 -8.19 2.45
C CYS A 169 14.34 -7.89 1.31
N GLU A 170 15.24 -8.82 1.00
CA GLU A 170 16.19 -8.67 -0.10
C GLU A 170 15.46 -8.55 -1.45
N ARG A 171 15.95 -7.63 -2.29
CA ARG A 171 15.40 -7.33 -3.61
C ARG A 171 16.44 -7.61 -4.67
N GLU A 172 15.95 -7.98 -5.84
CA GLU A 172 16.80 -8.20 -7.00
C GLU A 172 17.35 -6.84 -7.48
N SER A 173 18.60 -6.80 -7.94
CA SER A 173 19.21 -5.52 -8.34
C SER A 173 18.57 -4.93 -9.61
N GLY A 174 18.06 -5.80 -10.50
CA GLY A 174 17.48 -5.40 -11.79
C GLY A 174 18.53 -5.01 -12.81
#